data_AF-A0A2G9XPV3-F1
#
_entry.id   AF-A0A2G9XPV3-F1
#
_cell.length_a   1.000
_cell.length_b   1.000
_cell.length_c   1.000
_cell.angle_alpha   90.00
_cell.angle_beta   90.00
_cell.angle_gamma   90.00
#
_symmetry.space_group_name_H-M   'P 1'
#
loop_
_entity.id
_entity.type
_entity.pdbx_description
1 polymer ?
#
loop_
_entity_poly.entity_id
_entity_poly.type
_entity_poly.pdbx_seq_one_letter_code
_entity_poly.pdbx_strand_id
1 'polypeptide(L)'
;MLFLLWDGNLWGKEPHFYAKRMQSYAMSDTMSPEAAAERIGETLNRMKADGGHLENILEAFRGLLVEQARLKAEFPAEAFVKIDVSDRERFGKRAPLACREKLISIGEMWKMGAERLIPPIKEGFPKIREVLERLQSAITIGNFDPDVYAAEALEDINQGALETAAESAPEQGTMKFALIHISRPFMAKRAETLKPFMDGLLWERGYCPV
;
A
#
# COMPACT_ATOMS: atom_id res chain seq x y z
N MET A 1 -5.24 -2.68 -11.87
CA MET A 1 -6.43 -3.48 -11.51
C MET A 1 -6.23 -4.25 -10.21
N LEU A 2 -5.84 -3.55 -9.13
CA LEU A 2 -6.19 -3.87 -7.74
C LEU A 2 -6.34 -2.58 -6.91
N PHE A 3 -6.79 -1.54 -7.61
CA PHE A 3 -7.52 -0.39 -7.09
C PHE A 3 -9.00 -0.74 -6.87
N LEU A 4 -9.43 -1.99 -7.07
CA LEU A 4 -10.85 -2.40 -6.97
C LEU A 4 -11.31 -2.77 -5.55
N LEU A 5 -10.48 -2.52 -4.53
CA LEU A 5 -10.97 -2.32 -3.15
C LEU A 5 -10.98 -0.83 -2.75
N TRP A 6 -10.73 0.06 -3.72
CA TRP A 6 -10.90 1.49 -3.64
C TRP A 6 -12.08 1.88 -4.54
N ASP A 7 -13.29 1.85 -4.00
CA ASP A 7 -14.47 2.32 -4.71
C ASP A 7 -14.33 3.81 -5.04
N GLY A 8 -13.89 4.11 -6.26
CA GLY A 8 -13.85 5.45 -6.83
C GLY A 8 -15.23 6.04 -7.12
N ASN A 9 -16.33 5.38 -6.74
CA ASN A 9 -17.70 5.77 -7.09
C ASN A 9 -18.69 5.78 -5.90
N LEU A 10 -18.21 5.87 -4.66
CA LEU A 10 -19.07 5.95 -3.48
C LEU A 10 -19.01 7.30 -2.73
N TRP A 11 -18.41 8.33 -3.33
CA TRP A 11 -18.30 9.68 -2.77
C TRP A 11 -19.60 10.51 -2.84
N GLY A 12 -20.73 9.83 -2.64
CA GLY A 12 -22.06 10.42 -2.58
C GLY A 12 -23.01 9.69 -1.63
N LYS A 13 -22.51 8.77 -0.77
CA LYS A 13 -23.35 8.08 0.22
C LYS A 13 -22.91 8.34 1.65
N GLU A 14 -23.94 8.46 2.49
CA GLU A 14 -24.04 9.03 3.84
C GLU A 14 -22.85 8.83 4.81
N PRO A 15 -22.65 9.77 5.75
CA PRO A 15 -21.56 9.73 6.75
C PRO A 15 -21.51 8.46 7.62
N HIS A 16 -22.59 7.66 7.66
CA HIS A 16 -22.63 6.39 8.38
C HIS A 16 -21.70 5.30 7.82
N PHE A 17 -21.28 5.36 6.56
CA PHE A 17 -20.47 4.31 5.94
C PHE A 17 -19.00 4.32 6.42
N TYR A 18 -18.46 5.51 6.74
CA TYR A 18 -17.08 5.70 7.18
C TYR A 18 -16.84 5.18 8.60
N ALA A 19 -17.78 5.42 9.51
CA ALA A 19 -17.69 4.97 10.91
C ALA A 19 -17.60 3.43 11.02
N LYS A 20 -18.38 2.71 10.20
CA LYS A 20 -18.43 1.24 10.21
C LYS A 20 -17.13 0.60 9.67
N ARG A 21 -16.50 1.24 8.69
CA ARG A 21 -15.21 0.76 8.13
C ARG A 21 -14.04 1.08 9.07
N MET A 22 -14.03 2.26 9.69
CA MET A 22 -13.07 2.63 10.75
C MET A 22 -13.15 1.70 11.97
N GLN A 23 -14.36 1.22 12.33
CA GLN A 23 -14.53 0.14 13.32
C GLN A 23 -13.96 -1.20 12.85
N SER A 24 -14.10 -1.57 11.57
CA SER A 24 -13.48 -2.80 11.04
C SER A 24 -11.95 -2.73 10.98
N TYR A 25 -11.38 -1.52 10.88
CA TYR A 25 -9.94 -1.26 11.06
C TYR A 25 -9.54 -1.28 12.54
N ALA A 26 -10.42 -0.85 13.45
CA ALA A 26 -10.16 -0.91 14.90
C ALA A 26 -10.03 -2.34 15.44
N MET A 27 -10.56 -3.35 14.73
CA MET A 27 -10.41 -4.75 15.10
C MET A 27 -9.09 -5.40 14.62
N SER A 28 -8.23 -4.69 13.88
CA SER A 28 -6.94 -5.26 13.41
C SER A 28 -5.77 -5.06 14.36
N ASP A 29 -5.94 -4.38 15.50
CA ASP A 29 -4.83 -4.04 16.40
C ASP A 29 -4.32 -5.22 17.26
N THR A 30 -4.88 -6.42 17.14
CA THR A 30 -4.51 -7.58 17.98
C THR A 30 -4.50 -8.92 17.26
N MET A 31 -4.60 -8.94 15.92
CA MET A 31 -4.58 -10.20 15.18
C MET A 31 -3.14 -10.68 15.01
N SER A 32 -2.89 -11.97 15.25
CA SER A 32 -1.60 -12.57 14.91
C SER A 32 -1.36 -12.48 13.39
N PRO A 33 -0.09 -12.50 12.94
CA PRO A 33 0.25 -12.50 11.51
C PRO A 33 -0.49 -13.59 10.70
N GLU A 34 -0.66 -14.76 11.28
CA GLU A 34 -1.37 -15.90 10.70
C GLU A 34 -2.88 -15.64 10.60
N ALA A 35 -3.49 -15.10 11.66
CA ALA A 35 -4.91 -14.76 11.64
C ALA A 35 -5.22 -13.63 10.63
N ALA A 36 -4.31 -12.66 10.48
CA ALA A 36 -4.44 -11.60 9.48
C ALA A 36 -4.35 -12.16 8.05
N ALA A 37 -3.41 -13.06 7.80
CA ALA A 37 -3.25 -13.78 6.53
C ALA A 37 -4.48 -14.64 6.19
N GLU A 38 -4.99 -15.41 7.17
CA GLU A 38 -6.16 -16.28 7.02
C GLU A 38 -7.40 -15.47 6.64
N ARG A 39 -7.67 -14.37 7.35
CA ARG A 39 -8.81 -13.48 7.07
C ARG A 39 -8.80 -12.93 5.63
N ILE A 40 -7.62 -12.59 5.10
CA ILE A 40 -7.49 -12.18 3.70
C ILE A 40 -7.75 -13.37 2.77
N GLY A 41 -7.20 -14.55 3.06
CA GLY A 41 -7.46 -15.78 2.32
C GLY A 41 -8.95 -16.12 2.22
N GLU A 42 -9.67 -16.08 3.33
CA GLU A 42 -11.12 -16.30 3.39
C GLU A 42 -11.89 -15.26 2.56
N THR A 43 -11.47 -14.00 2.64
CA THR A 43 -12.11 -12.92 1.85
C THR A 43 -11.92 -13.15 0.35
N LEU A 44 -10.73 -13.53 -0.08
CA LEU A 44 -10.47 -13.88 -1.48
C LEU A 44 -11.29 -15.10 -1.94
N ASN A 45 -11.47 -16.09 -1.07
CA ASN A 45 -12.31 -17.27 -1.38
C ASN A 45 -13.78 -16.89 -1.55
N ARG A 46 -14.31 -16.00 -0.70
CA ARG A 46 -15.67 -15.47 -0.86
C ARG A 46 -15.83 -14.69 -2.16
N MET A 47 -14.90 -13.77 -2.47
CA MET A 47 -14.94 -12.99 -3.72
C MET A 47 -14.88 -13.89 -4.96
N LYS A 48 -14.11 -14.98 -4.91
CA LYS A 48 -14.04 -15.98 -5.98
C LYS A 48 -15.38 -16.70 -6.16
N ALA A 49 -16.06 -17.06 -5.06
CA ALA A 49 -17.37 -17.70 -5.10
C ALA A 49 -18.46 -16.75 -5.64
N ASP A 50 -18.39 -15.46 -5.30
CA ASP A 50 -19.41 -14.47 -5.69
C ASP A 50 -19.25 -13.95 -7.14
N GLY A 51 -18.04 -14.05 -7.73
CA GLY A 51 -17.71 -13.40 -9.01
C GLY A 51 -16.66 -14.12 -9.84
N GLY A 52 -16.99 -15.30 -10.37
CA GLY A 52 -16.06 -16.17 -11.12
C GLY A 52 -15.26 -15.53 -12.26
N HIS A 53 -15.72 -14.41 -12.83
CA HIS A 53 -14.98 -13.66 -13.86
C HIS A 53 -13.67 -13.01 -13.36
N LEU A 54 -13.47 -12.90 -12.04
CA LEU A 54 -12.26 -12.34 -11.45
C LEU A 54 -11.27 -13.40 -10.94
N GLU A 55 -11.58 -14.70 -11.09
CA GLU A 55 -10.81 -15.79 -10.51
C GLU A 55 -9.31 -15.68 -10.81
N ASN A 56 -8.94 -15.52 -12.09
CA ASN A 56 -7.54 -15.42 -12.51
C ASN A 56 -6.81 -14.22 -11.89
N ILE A 57 -7.52 -13.11 -11.66
CA ILE A 57 -6.95 -11.90 -11.08
C ILE A 57 -6.78 -12.08 -9.57
N LEU A 58 -7.80 -12.61 -8.90
CA LEU A 58 -7.72 -12.89 -7.47
C LEU A 58 -6.60 -13.88 -7.17
N GLU A 59 -6.42 -14.88 -8.02
CA GLU A 59 -5.36 -15.87 -7.84
C GLU A 59 -3.97 -15.29 -8.07
N ALA A 60 -3.79 -14.46 -9.11
CA ALA A 60 -2.52 -13.78 -9.36
C ALA A 60 -2.08 -12.88 -8.19
N PHE A 61 -3.01 -12.29 -7.47
CA PHE A 61 -2.71 -11.40 -6.34
C PHE A 61 -2.77 -12.07 -4.97
N ARG A 62 -3.25 -13.32 -4.87
CA ARG A 62 -3.50 -13.99 -3.59
C ARG A 62 -2.27 -14.02 -2.70
N GLY A 63 -1.17 -14.59 -3.18
CA GLY A 63 0.06 -14.72 -2.40
C GLY A 63 0.55 -13.37 -1.88
N LEU A 64 0.51 -12.35 -2.74
CA LEU A 64 0.92 -10.98 -2.39
C LEU A 64 0.04 -10.39 -1.29
N LEU A 65 -1.29 -10.44 -1.44
CA LEU A 65 -2.22 -9.83 -0.48
C LEU A 65 -2.18 -10.52 0.89
N VAL A 66 -2.04 -11.84 0.90
CA VAL A 66 -1.90 -12.64 2.13
C VAL A 66 -0.59 -12.26 2.84
N GLU A 67 0.53 -12.21 2.12
CA GLU A 67 1.82 -11.88 2.72
C GLU A 67 1.90 -10.41 3.17
N GLN A 68 1.28 -9.47 2.45
CA GLN A 68 1.14 -8.09 2.90
C GLN A 68 0.38 -8.00 4.23
N ALA A 69 -0.68 -8.79 4.41
CA ALA A 69 -1.44 -8.79 5.66
C ALA A 69 -0.64 -9.38 6.82
N ARG A 70 0.07 -10.48 6.57
CA ARG A 70 1.00 -11.09 7.53
C ARG A 70 2.08 -10.09 7.96
N LEU A 71 2.80 -9.54 6.99
CA LEU A 71 3.90 -8.59 7.23
C LEU A 71 3.44 -7.35 7.97
N LYS A 72 2.26 -6.80 7.62
CA LYS A 72 1.67 -5.66 8.34
C LYS A 72 1.44 -5.99 9.82
N ALA A 73 0.91 -7.17 10.13
CA ALA A 73 0.54 -7.57 11.48
C ALA A 73 1.75 -7.92 12.37
N GLU A 74 2.92 -8.17 11.80
CA GLU A 74 4.15 -8.45 12.56
C GLU A 74 4.72 -7.22 13.27
N PHE A 75 4.44 -6.02 12.78
CA PHE A 75 4.98 -4.81 13.36
C PHE A 75 3.99 -4.17 14.33
N PRO A 76 4.46 -3.76 15.53
CA PRO A 76 3.72 -2.81 16.35
C PRO A 76 3.69 -1.44 15.66
N ALA A 77 2.66 -0.64 15.90
CA ALA A 77 2.49 0.66 15.25
C ALA A 77 3.64 1.62 15.63
N GLU A 78 4.20 1.42 16.82
CA GLU A 78 5.30 2.16 17.41
C GLU A 78 6.66 1.87 16.75
N ALA A 79 6.77 0.82 15.93
CA ALA A 79 8.01 0.49 15.21
C ALA A 79 8.38 1.53 14.12
N PHE A 80 7.45 2.41 13.76
CA PHE A 80 7.63 3.37 12.68
C PHE A 80 7.93 4.76 13.24
N VAL A 81 8.79 5.49 12.53
CA VAL A 81 9.09 6.90 12.83
C VAL A 81 7.77 7.67 12.87
N LYS A 82 7.54 8.40 13.97
CA LYS A 82 6.37 9.26 14.12
C LYS A 82 6.42 10.32 13.02
N ILE A 83 5.41 10.31 12.17
CA ILE A 83 5.17 11.42 11.25
C ILE A 83 4.91 12.64 12.13
N ASP A 84 5.66 13.72 11.90
CA ASP A 84 5.43 14.97 12.59
C ASP A 84 4.03 15.49 12.24
N VAL A 85 3.14 15.46 13.24
CA VAL A 85 1.74 15.91 13.14
C VAL A 85 1.61 17.38 13.54
N SER A 86 2.70 18.16 13.43
CA SER A 86 2.73 19.61 13.65
C SER A 86 1.65 20.37 12.86
N ASP A 87 1.03 19.72 11.88
CA ASP A 87 0.03 20.29 10.98
C ASP A 87 -1.42 19.89 11.28
N ARG A 88 -1.78 19.66 12.56
CA ARG A 88 -3.21 19.61 12.97
C ARG A 88 -4.02 20.80 12.46
N GLU A 89 -3.41 21.99 12.40
CA GLU A 89 -4.02 23.17 11.80
C GLU A 89 -4.28 23.03 10.29
N ARG A 90 -3.39 22.36 9.55
CA ARG A 90 -3.59 22.08 8.11
C ARG A 90 -4.66 21.04 7.86
N PHE A 91 -4.85 20.08 8.76
CA PHE A 91 -5.98 19.17 8.67
C PHE A 91 -7.31 19.90 8.74
N GLY A 92 -7.44 20.85 9.68
CA GLY A 92 -8.59 21.76 9.75
C GLY A 92 -8.75 22.62 8.48
N LYS A 93 -7.64 22.91 7.79
CA LYS A 93 -7.61 23.56 6.46
C LYS A 93 -7.77 22.59 5.29
N ARG A 94 -8.22 21.35 5.55
CA ARG A 94 -8.53 20.31 4.56
C ARG A 94 -7.31 19.82 3.77
N ALA A 95 -6.14 19.76 4.40
CA ALA A 95 -4.95 19.10 3.86
C ALA A 95 -4.72 17.74 4.54
N PRO A 96 -4.13 16.74 3.84
CA PRO A 96 -3.73 15.47 4.45
C PRO A 96 -2.81 15.64 5.66
N LEU A 97 -2.91 14.72 6.62
CA LEU A 97 -2.06 14.71 7.81
C LEU A 97 -0.59 14.38 7.52
N ALA A 98 -0.33 13.62 6.46
CA ALA A 98 1.01 13.24 6.04
C ALA A 98 1.24 13.67 4.59
N CYS A 99 2.47 14.07 4.28
CA CYS A 99 2.87 14.15 2.88
C CYS A 99 3.19 12.74 2.37
N ARG A 100 2.93 12.52 1.08
CA ARG A 100 2.95 11.19 0.47
C ARG A 100 4.35 10.59 0.49
N GLU A 101 5.36 11.44 0.33
CA GLU A 101 6.79 11.12 0.34
C GLU A 101 7.20 10.58 1.72
N LYS A 102 6.77 11.25 2.80
CA LYS A 102 6.99 10.77 4.17
C LYS A 102 6.21 9.51 4.50
N LEU A 103 5.07 9.26 3.84
CA LEU A 103 4.30 8.04 4.07
C LEU A 103 4.97 6.84 3.41
N ILE A 104 5.48 7.00 2.18
CA ILE A 104 6.13 5.92 1.42
C ILE A 104 7.61 5.71 1.77
N SER A 105 8.27 6.68 2.41
CA SER A 105 9.67 6.52 2.80
C SER A 105 9.82 5.52 3.95
N ILE A 106 10.30 4.31 3.66
CA ILE A 106 10.36 3.20 4.63
C ILE A 106 11.80 2.75 4.94
N GLY A 107 12.81 3.38 4.33
CA GLY A 107 14.22 3.17 4.64
C GLY A 107 14.63 1.69 4.63
N GLU A 108 15.28 1.24 5.70
CA GLU A 108 15.79 -0.14 5.83
C GLU A 108 14.71 -1.24 5.66
N MET A 109 13.43 -0.91 5.82
CA MET A 109 12.32 -1.86 5.62
C MET A 109 12.17 -2.30 4.17
N TRP A 110 12.72 -1.57 3.19
CA TRP A 110 12.69 -1.97 1.79
C TRP A 110 13.32 -3.33 1.55
N LYS A 111 14.44 -3.61 2.21
CA LYS A 111 15.14 -4.89 2.05
C LYS A 111 14.26 -6.06 2.47
N MET A 112 13.70 -5.99 3.69
CA MET A 112 12.79 -7.02 4.19
C MET A 112 11.54 -7.14 3.32
N GLY A 113 10.95 -6.02 2.94
CA GLY A 113 9.78 -6.00 2.07
C GLY A 113 10.06 -6.63 0.71
N ALA A 114 11.22 -6.35 0.11
CA ALA A 114 11.66 -6.95 -1.15
C ALA A 114 11.90 -8.46 -1.01
N GLU A 115 12.57 -8.91 0.06
CA GLU A 115 12.83 -10.33 0.33
C GLU A 115 11.53 -11.14 0.45
N ARG A 116 10.48 -10.56 1.07
CA ARG A 116 9.23 -11.28 1.36
C ARG A 116 8.15 -11.11 0.30
N LEU A 117 8.02 -9.94 -0.29
CA LEU A 117 6.89 -9.62 -1.17
C LEU A 117 7.22 -9.83 -2.65
N ILE A 118 8.48 -9.78 -3.07
CA ILE A 118 8.82 -10.09 -4.47
C ILE A 118 8.54 -11.55 -4.84
N PRO A 119 8.87 -12.58 -4.02
CA PRO A 119 8.57 -13.97 -4.36
C PRO A 119 7.10 -14.23 -4.74
N PRO A 120 6.08 -13.87 -3.93
CA PRO A 120 4.69 -14.07 -4.32
C PRO A 120 4.26 -13.20 -5.51
N ILE A 121 4.89 -12.04 -5.76
CA ILE A 121 4.66 -11.28 -7.00
C ILE A 121 5.17 -12.06 -8.22
N LYS A 122 6.36 -12.69 -8.14
CA LYS A 122 6.93 -13.48 -9.24
C LYS A 122 6.09 -14.73 -9.56
N GLU A 123 5.39 -15.27 -8.57
CA GLU A 123 4.46 -16.38 -8.74
C GLU A 123 3.18 -15.92 -9.45
N GLY A 124 2.59 -14.81 -9.01
CA GLY A 124 1.38 -14.24 -9.60
C GLY A 124 1.56 -13.61 -10.98
N PHE A 125 2.75 -13.08 -11.26
CA PHE A 125 3.06 -12.32 -12.48
C PHE A 125 4.34 -12.83 -13.15
N PRO A 126 4.32 -14.04 -13.75
CA PRO A 126 5.53 -14.66 -14.30
C PRO A 126 6.17 -13.85 -15.43
N LYS A 127 5.40 -13.02 -16.15
CA LYS A 127 5.90 -12.19 -17.26
C LYS A 127 6.84 -11.06 -16.83
N ILE A 128 6.85 -10.68 -15.55
CA ILE A 128 7.69 -9.59 -15.03
C ILE A 128 8.79 -10.10 -14.08
N ARG A 129 9.01 -11.41 -14.02
CA ARG A 129 9.92 -12.07 -13.08
C ARG A 129 11.35 -11.50 -13.11
N GLU A 130 11.92 -11.37 -14.31
CA GLU A 130 13.31 -10.93 -14.48
C GLU A 130 13.52 -9.48 -14.00
N VAL A 131 12.56 -8.59 -14.27
CA VAL A 131 12.59 -7.21 -13.76
C VAL A 131 12.52 -7.20 -12.23
N LEU A 132 11.67 -8.04 -11.65
CA LEU A 132 11.53 -8.16 -10.20
C LEU A 132 12.78 -8.73 -9.53
N GLU A 133 13.49 -9.66 -10.17
CA GLU A 133 14.75 -10.22 -9.63
C GLU A 133 15.88 -9.19 -9.66
N ARG A 134 16.00 -8.42 -10.73
CA ARG A 134 16.93 -7.28 -10.81
C ARG A 134 16.60 -6.24 -9.73
N LEU A 135 15.33 -5.91 -9.56
CA LEU A 135 14.89 -4.98 -8.51
C LEU A 135 15.20 -5.50 -7.10
N GLN A 136 14.87 -6.77 -6.82
CA GLN A 136 15.15 -7.41 -5.53
C GLN A 136 16.65 -7.34 -5.20
N SER A 137 17.49 -7.71 -6.17
CA SER A 137 18.94 -7.65 -6.02
C SER A 137 19.41 -6.22 -5.74
N ALA A 138 18.97 -5.25 -6.55
CA ALA A 138 19.36 -3.85 -6.40
C ALA A 138 19.01 -3.26 -5.03
N ILE A 139 17.82 -3.56 -4.50
CA ILE A 139 17.40 -3.17 -3.14
C ILE A 139 18.29 -3.86 -2.09
N THR A 140 18.50 -5.17 -2.22
CA THR A 140 19.18 -5.99 -1.19
C THR A 140 20.66 -5.63 -1.03
N ILE A 141 21.32 -5.27 -2.13
CA ILE A 141 22.74 -4.88 -2.17
C ILE A 141 22.98 -3.37 -1.95
N GLY A 142 21.91 -2.56 -1.88
CA GLY A 142 22.00 -1.11 -1.67
C GLY A 142 22.44 -0.28 -2.88
N ASN A 143 22.34 -0.81 -4.10
CA ASN A 143 22.69 -0.10 -5.34
C ASN A 143 21.51 0.71 -5.92
N PHE A 144 20.41 0.80 -5.18
CA PHE A 144 19.19 1.48 -5.58
C PHE A 144 18.53 2.08 -4.35
N ASP A 145 18.19 3.37 -4.41
CA ASP A 145 17.43 4.06 -3.37
C ASP A 145 15.93 3.97 -3.71
N PRO A 146 15.16 3.11 -3.01
CA PRO A 146 13.77 2.88 -3.35
C PRO A 146 12.86 3.99 -2.80
N ASP A 147 13.29 4.74 -1.78
CA ASP A 147 12.51 5.86 -1.23
C ASP A 147 12.40 6.98 -2.25
N VAL A 148 13.53 7.34 -2.88
CA VAL A 148 13.57 8.38 -3.93
C VAL A 148 12.69 7.99 -5.11
N TYR A 149 12.90 6.78 -5.65
CA TYR A 149 12.13 6.33 -6.81
C TYR A 149 10.63 6.22 -6.50
N ALA A 150 10.27 5.70 -5.33
CA ALA A 150 8.87 5.52 -4.96
C ALA A 150 8.16 6.88 -4.72
N ALA A 151 8.86 7.87 -4.18
CA ALA A 151 8.35 9.24 -4.06
C ALA A 151 8.08 9.86 -5.43
N GLU A 152 9.08 9.83 -6.33
CA GLU A 152 8.96 10.35 -7.70
C GLU A 152 7.84 9.66 -8.48
N ALA A 153 7.73 8.33 -8.35
CA ALA A 153 6.70 7.53 -9.02
C ALA A 153 5.28 7.86 -8.54
N LEU A 154 5.11 8.41 -7.34
CA LEU A 154 3.81 8.76 -6.76
C LEU A 154 3.41 10.23 -6.95
N GLU A 155 4.35 11.11 -7.27
CA GLU A 155 4.04 12.53 -7.48
C GLU A 155 3.31 12.78 -8.80
N ASP A 156 3.38 11.92 -9.83
CA ASP A 156 2.77 12.13 -11.16
C ASP A 156 3.11 13.52 -11.80
N ILE A 157 4.05 14.29 -11.23
CA ILE A 157 4.39 15.67 -11.61
C ILE A 157 5.35 15.74 -12.81
N ASN A 158 5.95 14.62 -13.21
CA ASN A 158 6.93 14.59 -14.31
C ASN A 158 6.53 13.65 -15.44
N GLN A 159 5.33 13.87 -16.00
CA GLN A 159 4.99 13.33 -17.32
C GLN A 159 6.04 13.76 -18.38
N GLY A 160 6.62 14.96 -18.23
CA GLY A 160 7.67 15.46 -19.13
C GLY A 160 9.06 14.81 -18.97
N ALA A 161 9.38 14.16 -17.85
CA ALA A 161 10.69 13.49 -17.68
C ALA A 161 10.65 11.99 -18.02
N LEU A 162 9.46 11.36 -17.96
CA LEU A 162 9.27 9.95 -18.32
C LEU A 162 9.04 9.73 -19.83
N GLU A 163 8.71 10.79 -20.57
CA GLU A 163 8.49 10.74 -22.03
C GLU A 163 9.78 10.51 -22.86
N THR A 164 10.97 10.63 -22.26
CA THR A 164 12.24 10.41 -23.00
C THR A 164 12.80 8.98 -22.91
N ALA A 165 12.08 8.03 -22.29
CA ALA A 165 12.60 6.66 -22.10
C ALA A 165 11.64 5.57 -22.61
N ALA A 166 11.24 5.67 -23.89
CA ALA A 166 10.31 4.73 -24.54
C ALA A 166 10.78 3.26 -24.55
N GLU A 167 12.06 2.97 -24.31
CA GLU A 167 12.59 1.60 -24.22
C GLU A 167 12.51 1.00 -22.80
N SER A 168 12.26 1.81 -21.77
CA SER A 168 12.21 1.37 -20.35
C SER A 168 10.83 1.48 -19.70
N ALA A 169 9.82 2.02 -20.39
CA ALA A 169 8.50 2.28 -19.81
C ALA A 169 7.79 1.04 -19.23
N PRO A 170 7.83 -0.17 -19.85
CA PRO A 170 7.28 -1.39 -19.23
C PRO A 170 8.02 -1.82 -17.96
N GLU A 171 9.35 -1.60 -17.91
CA GLU A 171 10.15 -1.87 -16.71
C GLU A 171 9.84 -0.86 -15.61
N GLN A 172 9.68 0.42 -15.94
CA GLN A 172 9.27 1.46 -14.99
C GLN A 172 7.88 1.17 -14.37
N GLY A 173 6.91 0.77 -15.19
CA GLY A 173 5.58 0.38 -14.72
C GLY A 173 5.64 -0.81 -13.76
N THR A 174 6.52 -1.77 -14.06
CA THR A 174 6.76 -2.94 -13.21
C THR A 174 7.46 -2.57 -11.90
N MET A 175 8.47 -1.71 -11.94
CA MET A 175 9.16 -1.21 -10.76
C MET A 175 8.21 -0.41 -9.87
N LYS A 176 7.44 0.53 -10.43
CA LYS A 176 6.39 1.28 -9.71
C LYS A 176 5.38 0.34 -9.07
N PHE A 177 4.89 -0.65 -9.82
CA PHE A 177 4.00 -1.67 -9.29
C PHE A 177 4.62 -2.40 -8.09
N ALA A 178 5.83 -2.93 -8.24
CA ALA A 178 6.52 -3.66 -7.18
C ALA A 178 6.75 -2.80 -5.94
N LEU A 179 7.28 -1.58 -6.11
CA LEU A 179 7.60 -0.67 -5.00
C LEU A 179 6.36 -0.24 -4.22
N ILE A 180 5.25 0.08 -4.91
CA ILE A 180 3.97 0.38 -4.25
C ILE A 180 3.49 -0.82 -3.43
N HIS A 181 3.62 -2.03 -3.96
CA HIS A 181 3.20 -3.23 -3.24
C HIS A 181 4.14 -3.59 -2.09
N ILE A 182 5.44 -3.35 -2.22
CA ILE A 182 6.41 -3.57 -1.15
C ILE A 182 6.18 -2.57 0.00
N SER A 183 5.90 -1.30 -0.30
CA SER A 183 5.70 -0.27 0.73
C SER A 183 4.35 -0.36 1.45
N ARG A 184 3.32 -0.88 0.77
CA ARG A 184 1.93 -0.91 1.26
C ARG A 184 1.73 -1.38 2.71
N PRO A 185 2.29 -2.51 3.19
CA PRO A 185 2.07 -2.95 4.58
C PRO A 185 2.64 -1.95 5.59
N PHE A 186 3.82 -1.39 5.31
CA PHE A 186 4.47 -0.41 6.17
C PHE A 186 3.73 0.93 6.16
N MET A 187 3.29 1.40 4.99
CA MET A 187 2.45 2.59 4.85
C MET A 187 1.14 2.43 5.62
N ALA A 188 0.49 1.27 5.49
CA ALA A 188 -0.75 0.97 6.21
C ALA A 188 -0.55 0.96 7.72
N LYS A 189 0.55 0.38 8.21
CA LYS A 189 0.88 0.35 9.63
C LYS A 189 1.22 1.75 10.17
N ARG A 190 1.97 2.54 9.41
CA ARG A 190 2.26 3.93 9.75
C ARG A 190 0.99 4.79 9.78
N ALA A 191 0.05 4.57 8.85
CA ALA A 191 -1.23 5.27 8.84
C ALA A 191 -2.08 4.98 10.10
N GLU A 192 -1.96 3.80 10.72
CA GLU A 192 -2.64 3.50 12.00
C GLU A 192 -2.17 4.43 13.12
N THR A 193 -0.90 4.83 13.12
CA THR A 193 -0.35 5.77 14.11
C THR A 193 -0.97 7.17 14.02
N LEU A 194 -1.55 7.52 12.86
CA LEU A 194 -2.16 8.82 12.62
C LEU A 194 -3.63 8.88 13.06
N LYS A 195 -4.26 7.72 13.32
CA LYS A 195 -5.67 7.63 13.67
C LYS A 195 -6.06 8.50 14.89
N PRO A 196 -5.30 8.49 16.01
CA PRO A 196 -5.64 9.33 17.17
C PRO A 196 -5.62 10.84 16.87
N PHE A 197 -4.97 11.26 15.79
CA PHE A 197 -4.92 12.66 15.38
C PHE A 197 -6.13 13.09 14.57
N MET A 198 -6.88 12.14 14.00
CA MET A 198 -8.13 12.37 13.27
C MET A 198 -9.37 12.28 14.18
N ASP A 199 -9.23 11.73 15.39
CA ASP A 199 -10.35 11.56 16.30
C ASP A 199 -11.01 12.91 16.62
N GLY A 200 -12.32 12.99 16.35
CA GLY A 200 -13.12 14.20 16.55
C GLY A 200 -13.04 15.23 15.42
N LEU A 201 -12.30 14.97 14.33
CA LEU A 201 -12.21 15.86 13.17
C LEU A 201 -13.14 15.42 12.04
N LEU A 202 -13.81 16.38 11.41
CA LEU A 202 -14.65 16.17 10.23
C LEU A 202 -13.81 16.30 8.96
N TRP A 203 -13.81 15.26 8.14
CA TRP A 203 -13.14 15.27 6.83
C TRP A 203 -14.15 15.32 5.70
N GLU A 204 -14.15 16.41 4.95
CA GLU A 204 -15.15 16.69 3.91
C GLU A 204 -14.61 16.52 2.47
N ARG A 205 -13.46 15.85 2.31
CA ARG A 205 -12.86 15.64 0.98
C ARG A 205 -13.11 14.24 0.47
N GLY A 206 -13.16 14.13 -0.86
CA GLY A 206 -13.30 12.87 -1.60
C GLY A 206 -12.04 12.00 -1.68
N TYR A 207 -11.03 12.25 -0.84
CA TYR A 207 -9.74 11.55 -0.88
C TYR A 207 -9.25 11.21 0.53
N CYS A 208 -8.20 10.39 0.63
CA CYS A 208 -7.67 9.90 1.91
C CYS A 208 -7.20 11.06 2.81
N PRO A 209 -7.60 11.12 4.10
CA PRO A 209 -7.15 12.14 5.05
C PRO A 209 -5.70 11.97 5.50
N VAL A 210 -5.09 10.82 5.20
CA VAL A 210 -3.70 10.44 5.48
C VAL A 210 -2.88 10.49 4.20
#